data_AF-A0A7M7GKW6-F1
#
_entry.id   AF-A0A7M7GKW6-F1
#
_cell.length_a   1.000
_cell.length_b   1.000
_cell.length_c   1.000
_cell.angle_alpha   90.00
_cell.angle_beta   90.00
_cell.angle_gamma   90.00
#
_symmetry.space_group_name_H-M   'P 1'
#
loop_
_entity.id
_entity.type
_entity.pdbx_description
1 polymer ?
#
loop_
_entity_poly.entity_id
_entity_poly.type
_entity_poly.pdbx_seq_one_letter_code
_entity_poly.pdbx_strand_id
1 'polypeptide(L)'
;MIELKYFLQYDGYSSCPLVTGYGKLILAEFDFNLDALETFPLDQGKERRLMYHLKKDIMPELYWNGLIKGLWNGPGAYRKLMHLGMSK
;
A
#
# COMPACT_ATOMS: atom_id res chain seq x y z
N MET A 1 -10.57 35.70 9.58
CA MET A 1 -9.71 34.92 8.67
C MET A 1 -8.66 34.16 9.48
N ILE A 2 -9.03 33.03 10.08
CA ILE A 2 -8.08 32.01 10.54
C ILE A 2 -8.78 30.68 10.25
N GLU A 3 -8.75 30.23 8.99
CA GLU A 3 -9.14 28.87 8.66
C GLU A 3 -8.04 27.94 9.18
N LEU A 4 -8.42 27.06 10.11
CA LEU A 4 -7.58 26.01 10.67
C LEU A 4 -7.13 25.06 9.56
N LYS A 5 -5.85 25.14 9.16
CA LYS A 5 -5.15 24.11 8.37
C LYS A 5 -4.95 22.82 9.21
N TYR A 6 -6.05 22.12 9.49
CA TYR A 6 -6.06 20.84 10.22
C TYR A 6 -6.54 19.66 9.37
N PHE A 7 -6.46 19.76 8.04
CA PHE A 7 -7.02 18.73 7.17
C PHE A 7 -5.97 17.69 6.81
N LEU A 8 -5.94 16.59 7.57
CA LEU A 8 -5.51 15.30 7.05
C LEU A 8 -6.41 15.00 5.84
N GLN A 9 -5.86 15.16 4.64
CA GLN A 9 -6.58 14.92 3.40
C GLN A 9 -6.26 13.50 2.92
N TYR A 10 -7.30 12.76 2.59
CA TYR A 10 -7.14 11.46 1.94
C TYR A 10 -6.57 11.66 0.54
N ASP A 11 -5.46 10.99 0.26
CA ASP A 11 -4.71 11.07 -1.00
C ASP A 11 -5.32 10.23 -2.13
N GLY A 12 -6.39 9.47 -1.84
CA GLY A 12 -7.00 8.58 -2.83
C GLY A 12 -6.35 7.22 -2.91
N TYR A 13 -5.49 6.87 -1.95
CA TYR A 13 -4.74 5.62 -1.98
C TYR A 13 -5.64 4.39 -2.20
N SER A 14 -5.37 3.69 -3.30
CA SER A 14 -5.99 2.41 -3.61
C SER A 14 -4.93 1.41 -4.02
N SER A 15 -5.23 0.13 -3.80
CA SER A 15 -4.37 -0.97 -4.21
C SER A 15 -5.16 -2.07 -4.92
N CYS A 16 -4.57 -2.60 -5.97
CA CYS A 16 -5.09 -3.73 -6.72
C CYS A 16 -4.02 -4.82 -6.83
N PRO A 17 -4.13 -5.88 -6.02
CA PRO A 17 -3.21 -7.01 -6.09
C PRO A 17 -3.61 -7.94 -7.26
N LEU A 18 -3.01 -7.70 -8.43
CA LEU A 18 -3.29 -8.42 -9.68
C LEU A 18 -2.55 -9.77 -9.70
N VAL A 19 -3.28 -10.85 -9.43
CA VAL A 19 -2.75 -12.22 -9.54
C VAL A 19 -2.60 -12.58 -11.02
N THR A 20 -1.37 -12.57 -11.53
CA THR A 20 -1.07 -12.94 -12.92
C THR A 20 -0.86 -14.44 -13.12
N GLY A 21 -0.65 -15.18 -12.03
CA GLY A 21 -0.54 -16.63 -12.04
C GLY A 21 -0.30 -17.21 -10.65
N TYR A 22 -0.28 -18.54 -10.54
CA TYR A 22 0.03 -19.19 -9.26
C TYR A 22 1.46 -18.86 -8.82
N GLY A 23 1.58 -18.21 -7.66
CA GLY A 23 2.88 -17.77 -7.13
C GLY A 23 3.40 -16.47 -7.73
N LYS A 24 2.59 -15.74 -8.50
CA LYS A 24 2.96 -14.48 -9.15
C LYS A 24 1.88 -13.42 -8.99
N LEU A 25 2.30 -12.21 -8.68
CA LEU A 25 1.40 -11.08 -8.45
C LEU A 25 2.08 -9.77 -8.81
N ILE A 26 1.33 -8.88 -9.46
CA ILE A 26 1.68 -7.47 -9.65
C ILE A 26 0.87 -6.67 -8.63
N LEU A 27 1.53 -5.89 -7.78
CA LEU A 27 0.85 -5.11 -6.74
C LEU A 27 0.73 -3.67 -7.21
N ALA A 28 -0.37 -3.34 -7.88
CA ALA A 28 -0.63 -1.98 -8.31
C ALA A 28 -1.10 -1.13 -7.12
N GLU A 29 -0.44 -0.02 -6.87
CA GLU A 29 -0.83 0.97 -5.85
C GLU A 29 -0.85 2.35 -6.51
N PHE A 30 -1.91 3.12 -6.29
CA PHE A 30 -2.12 4.39 -6.97
C PHE A 30 -2.93 5.39 -6.14
N ASP A 31 -2.85 6.67 -6.50
CA ASP A 31 -3.58 7.78 -5.89
C ASP A 31 -4.73 8.28 -6.79
N PHE A 32 -5.35 9.42 -6.42
CA PHE A 32 -6.38 10.05 -7.25
C PHE A 32 -5.90 10.52 -8.64
N ASN A 33 -4.60 10.76 -8.82
CA ASN A 33 -4.02 11.18 -10.10
C ASN A 33 -3.65 9.99 -10.99
N LEU A 34 -3.88 8.76 -10.51
CA LEU A 34 -3.46 7.51 -11.15
C LEU A 34 -1.93 7.36 -11.21
N ASP A 35 -1.21 8.09 -10.37
CA ASP A 35 0.23 7.97 -10.24
C ASP A 35 0.58 6.77 -9.35
N ALA A 36 1.66 6.07 -9.69
CA ALA A 36 2.11 4.90 -8.93
C ALA A 36 2.57 5.30 -7.52
N LEU A 37 1.98 4.66 -6.51
CA LEU A 37 2.19 4.98 -5.09
C LEU A 37 2.65 3.74 -4.30
N GLU A 38 3.75 3.15 -4.75
CA GLU A 38 4.32 1.90 -4.25
C GLU A 38 4.77 1.98 -2.78
N THR A 39 4.28 1.05 -1.97
CA THR A 39 4.60 0.92 -0.55
C THR A 39 6.02 0.40 -0.33
N PHE A 40 6.47 -0.52 -1.18
CA PHE A 40 7.79 -1.14 -1.04
C PHE A 40 8.81 -0.47 -1.97
N PRO A 41 10.11 -0.46 -1.60
CA PRO A 41 11.18 0.12 -2.41
C PRO A 41 11.64 -0.84 -3.53
N LEU A 42 10.67 -1.38 -4.27
CA LEU A 42 10.86 -2.37 -5.33
C LEU A 42 9.78 -2.16 -6.38
N ASP A 43 10.15 -2.18 -7.65
CA ASP A 43 9.23 -2.04 -8.79
C ASP A 43 8.09 -3.08 -8.68
N GLN A 44 6.89 -2.62 -8.32
CA GLN A 44 5.69 -3.43 -8.11
C GLN A 44 4.89 -3.65 -9.40
N GLY A 45 5.28 -2.97 -10.49
CA GLY A 45 4.80 -3.22 -11.86
C GLY A 45 5.29 -4.54 -12.45
N LYS A 46 6.28 -5.19 -11.82
CA LYS A 46 6.77 -6.52 -12.18
C LYS A 46 6.11 -7.62 -11.38
N GLU A 47 5.97 -8.80 -12.01
CA GLU A 47 5.49 -10.00 -11.32
C GLU A 47 6.44 -10.39 -10.18
N ARG A 48 5.90 -10.49 -8.96
CA ARG A 48 6.68 -10.88 -7.79
C ARG A 48 5.97 -11.94 -6.95
N ARG A 49 6.74 -12.98 -6.62
CA ARG A 49 6.30 -14.02 -5.68
C ARG A 49 6.11 -13.47 -4.27
N LEU A 50 6.93 -12.51 -3.84
CA LEU A 50 6.77 -11.87 -2.53
C LEU A 50 5.40 -11.20 -2.39
N MET A 51 4.97 -10.46 -3.42
CA MET A 51 3.66 -9.80 -3.43
C MET A 51 2.51 -10.81 -3.45
N TYR A 52 2.71 -11.95 -4.09
CA TYR A 52 1.74 -13.05 -4.07
C TYR A 52 1.53 -13.60 -2.66
N HIS A 53 2.61 -13.87 -1.92
CA HIS A 53 2.52 -14.32 -0.52
C HIS A 53 1.99 -13.23 0.42
N LEU A 54 2.35 -11.97 0.19
CA LEU A 54 1.75 -10.84 0.91
C LEU A 54 0.23 -10.87 0.79
N LYS A 55 -0.31 -11.00 -0.43
CA LYS A 55 -1.75 -11.08 -0.65
C LYS A 55 -2.38 -12.36 -0.11
N LYS A 56 -1.73 -13.50 -0.31
CA LYS A 56 -2.31 -14.82 -0.01
C LYS A 56 -2.29 -15.12 1.48
N ASP A 57 -1.17 -14.83 2.13
CA ASP A 57 -0.87 -15.33 3.48
C ASP A 57 -0.93 -14.22 4.53
N ILE A 58 -0.48 -13.00 4.22
CA ILE A 58 -0.40 -11.89 5.20
C ILE A 58 -1.68 -11.05 5.22
N MET A 59 -2.23 -10.68 4.06
CA MET A 59 -3.41 -9.80 4.00
C MET A 59 -4.66 -10.38 4.69
N PRO A 60 -4.95 -11.70 4.66
CA PRO A 60 -6.10 -12.24 5.41
C PRO A 60 -5.94 -12.06 6.91
N GLU A 61 -4.74 -12.35 7.44
CA GLU A 61 -4.44 -12.18 8.86
C GLU A 61 -4.53 -10.71 9.27
N LEU A 62 -3.95 -9.82 8.47
CA LEU A 62 -4.03 -8.37 8.67
C LEU A 62 -5.47 -7.85 8.61
N TYR A 63 -6.30 -8.41 7.74
CA TYR A 63 -7.70 -8.04 7.62
C TYR A 63 -8.46 -8.37 8.90
N TRP A 64 -8.40 -9.63 9.37
CA TRP A 64 -9.15 -10.10 10.53
C TRP A 64 -8.58 -9.59 11.86
N ASN A 65 -7.27 -9.43 11.99
CA ASN A 65 -6.64 -9.03 13.24
C ASN A 65 -6.26 -7.56 13.32
N GLY A 66 -6.23 -6.83 12.20
CA GLY A 66 -5.91 -5.41 12.14
C GLY A 66 -7.09 -4.56 11.66
N LEU A 67 -7.47 -4.72 10.39
CA LEU A 67 -8.42 -3.82 9.71
C LEU A 67 -9.78 -3.78 10.41
N ILE A 68 -10.41 -4.94 10.63
CA ILE A 68 -11.75 -4.97 11.26
C ILE A 68 -11.73 -4.52 12.72
N LYS A 69 -10.56 -4.49 13.37
CA LYS A 69 -10.38 -4.02 14.75
C LYS A 69 -10.00 -2.54 14.81
N GLY A 70 -9.89 -1.85 13.67
CA GLY A 70 -9.50 -0.44 13.59
C GLY A 70 -8.03 -0.17 13.89
N LEU A 71 -7.18 -1.21 13.88
CA LEU A 71 -5.75 -1.10 14.15
C LEU A 71 -4.92 -0.85 12.87
N TRP A 72 -5.56 -0.85 11.70
CA TRP A 72 -4.90 -0.68 10.41
C TRP A 72 -5.59 0.40 9.57
N ASN A 73 -4.82 1.43 9.19
CA ASN A 73 -5.29 2.59 8.42
C ASN A 73 -4.64 2.70 7.02
N GLY A 74 -4.15 1.58 6.49
CA GLY A 74 -3.42 1.53 5.23
C GLY A 74 -1.90 1.58 5.38
N PRO A 75 -1.15 1.38 4.28
CA PRO A 75 0.30 1.21 4.34
C PRO A 75 1.08 2.53 4.33
N GLY A 76 0.44 3.70 4.41
CA GLY A 76 1.13 5.00 4.31
C GLY A 76 2.26 5.19 5.33
N ALA A 77 2.11 4.65 6.55
CA ALA A 77 3.19 4.65 7.55
C ALA A 77 4.36 3.75 7.14
N TYR A 78 4.06 2.55 6.62
CA TYR A 78 5.07 1.61 6.12
C TYR A 78 5.80 2.16 4.90
N ARG A 79 5.08 2.82 3.98
CA ARG A 79 5.67 3.50 2.83
C ARG A 79 6.72 4.52 3.31
N LYS A 80 6.35 5.42 4.21
CA LYS A 80 7.29 6.40 4.78
C LYS A 80 8.50 5.75 5.44
N LEU A 81 8.29 4.66 6.16
CA LEU A 81 9.37 3.92 6.84
C LEU A 81 10.30 3.20 5.87
N MET A 82 9.75 2.52 4.86
CA MET A 82 10.53 1.71 3.92
C MET A 82 11.27 2.57 2.89
N HIS A 83 10.79 3.78 2.64
CA HIS A 83 11.48 4.80 1.86
C HIS A 83 12.34 5.73 2.73
N LEU A 84 12.37 5.52 4.05
CA LEU A 84 13.22 6.30 4.97
C LEU A 84 14.69 5.95 4.70
N GLY A 85 15.42 6.87 4.08
CA GLY A 85 16.81 6.67 3.67
C GLY A 85 16.98 6.51 2.15
N MET A 86 15.89 6.34 1.40
CA MET A 86 15.87 6.54 -0.06
C MET A 86 15.62 8.01 -0.35
N SER A 87 16.53 8.87 0.13
CA SER A 87 16.59 10.25 -0.32
C SER A 87 16.97 10.24 -1.80
N LYS A 88 16.23 10.97 -2.63
CA LYS A 88 16.88 11.64 -3.75
C LYS A 88 17.94 12.60 -3.21
#